data_AF-R4G4L0-F1
#
_entry.id   AF-R4G4L0-F1
#
_cell.length_a   1.000
_cell.length_b   1.000
_cell.length_c   1.000
_cell.angle_alpha   90.00
_cell.angle_beta   90.00
_cell.angle_gamma   90.00
#
_symmetry.space_group_name_H-M   'P 1'
#
loop_
_entity.id
_entity.type
_entity.pdbx_description
1 polymer ?
#
loop_
_entity_poly.entity_id
_entity_poly.type
_entity_poly.pdbx_seq_one_letter_code
_entity_poly.pdbx_strand_id
1 'polypeptide(L)'
;MKTCMTLILATATLYLSSAAKSGADKRCDNPEPMTPFDVDKFFKDAWYITHYKFGADTGSNNDKYCTKILQKIENDNIKEVFSIDNTTTEAYSYYLSFSKKSSFDTTYGKYTAKHIQVDKVGKELEEHSITVTYLDTDYDSYSVVYVCGEIMENLSSLYAVQSRSQTLNQDVETKVKSALNGINLKLDKLSSIKDFGCKYDDSTLNALLSKSFTHETK
;
A
#
# COMPACT_ATOMS: atom_id res chain seq x y z
N MET A 1 27.40 26.51 74.42
CA MET A 1 26.71 25.49 73.61
C MET A 1 26.33 26.14 72.30
N LYS A 2 26.99 25.73 71.21
CA LYS A 2 26.84 26.34 69.87
C LYS A 2 25.86 25.50 69.05
N THR A 3 24.77 26.13 68.63
CA THR A 3 23.71 25.58 67.79
C THR A 3 24.22 25.39 66.36
N CYS A 4 24.08 24.19 65.82
CA CYS A 4 24.45 23.85 64.45
C CYS A 4 23.28 24.22 63.52
N MET A 5 23.50 25.18 62.63
CA MET A 5 22.52 25.70 61.68
C MET A 5 22.59 24.85 60.42
N THR A 6 21.61 23.96 60.24
CA THR A 6 21.50 23.09 59.06
C THR A 6 21.01 23.90 57.86
N LEU A 7 21.87 24.02 56.84
CA LEU A 7 21.59 24.67 55.57
C LEU A 7 20.73 23.74 54.70
N ILE A 8 19.46 24.10 54.47
CA ILE A 8 18.58 23.39 53.53
C ILE A 8 18.90 23.91 52.12
N LEU A 9 19.58 23.11 51.30
CA LEU A 9 19.71 23.38 49.86
C LEU A 9 18.35 23.16 49.19
N ALA A 10 17.64 24.23 48.88
CA ALA A 10 16.52 24.20 47.96
C ALA A 10 17.07 24.17 46.53
N THR A 11 17.14 22.98 45.91
CA THR A 11 17.43 22.85 44.48
C THR A 11 16.20 23.26 43.69
N ALA A 12 16.16 24.51 43.24
CA ALA A 12 15.25 24.98 42.22
C ALA A 12 15.66 24.33 40.87
N THR A 13 15.13 23.15 40.59
CA THR A 13 15.19 22.58 39.24
C THR A 13 14.31 23.42 38.32
N LEU A 14 14.97 24.22 37.49
CA LEU A 14 14.41 24.82 36.29
C LEU A 14 13.80 23.71 35.44
N TYR A 15 12.48 23.59 35.45
CA TYR A 15 11.76 22.88 34.39
C TYR A 15 11.92 23.72 33.12
N LEU A 16 12.98 23.45 32.37
CA LEU A 16 13.00 23.75 30.94
C LEU A 16 11.92 22.86 30.33
N SER A 17 10.71 23.40 30.24
CA SER A 17 9.71 22.88 29.31
C SER A 17 10.29 23.09 27.92
N SER A 18 11.01 22.08 27.43
CA SER A 18 11.19 21.91 26.00
C SER A 18 9.78 21.84 25.43
N ALA A 19 9.31 22.94 24.86
CA ALA A 19 8.24 22.90 23.90
C ALA A 19 8.76 21.99 22.79
N ALA A 20 8.42 20.70 22.88
CA ALA A 20 8.55 19.78 21.79
C ALA A 20 7.72 20.40 20.67
N LYS A 21 8.39 21.00 19.68
CA LYS A 21 7.80 21.17 18.37
C LYS A 21 7.30 19.79 18.00
N SER A 22 5.98 19.60 18.04
CA SER A 22 5.32 18.40 17.55
C SER A 22 5.53 18.35 16.03
N GLY A 23 6.71 17.92 15.60
CA GLY A 23 6.82 17.25 14.32
C GLY A 23 6.07 15.95 14.52
N ALA A 24 4.87 15.83 13.96
CA ALA A 24 4.27 14.51 13.83
C ALA A 24 5.26 13.70 12.99
N ASP A 25 5.90 12.70 13.61
CA ASP A 25 6.73 11.76 12.87
C ASP A 25 5.85 11.18 11.76
N LYS A 26 6.26 11.36 10.50
CA LYS A 26 5.61 10.72 9.36
C LYS A 26 5.69 9.22 9.59
N ARG A 27 4.55 8.55 9.78
CA ARG A 27 4.49 7.11 10.06
C ARG A 27 3.36 6.50 9.24
N CYS A 28 3.57 5.28 8.76
CA CYS A 28 2.51 4.49 8.17
C CYS A 28 1.34 4.37 9.16
N ASP A 29 0.12 4.47 8.65
CA ASP A 29 -1.04 3.97 9.38
C ASP A 29 -0.84 2.46 9.60
N ASN A 30 -1.48 1.94 10.65
CA ASN A 30 -1.50 0.50 10.92
C ASN A 30 -2.95 0.02 11.03
N PRO A 31 -3.72 0.06 9.92
CA PRO A 31 -5.10 -0.43 9.94
C PRO A 31 -5.13 -1.93 10.20
N GLU A 32 -6.23 -2.38 10.80
CA GLU A 32 -6.42 -3.79 11.14
C GLU A 32 -6.61 -4.62 9.86
N PRO A 33 -5.79 -5.68 9.64
CA PRO A 33 -5.95 -6.54 8.47
C PRO A 33 -7.19 -7.41 8.56
N MET A 34 -7.75 -7.72 7.39
CA MET A 34 -8.78 -8.74 7.24
C MET A 34 -8.32 -10.07 7.84
N THR A 35 -9.23 -10.71 8.58
CA THR A 35 -9.05 -12.03 9.18
C THR A 35 -10.34 -12.85 9.11
N PRO A 36 -10.31 -14.12 8.63
CA PRO A 36 -9.19 -14.79 7.98
C PRO A 36 -8.97 -14.32 6.52
N PHE A 37 -7.72 -14.37 6.05
CA PHE A 37 -7.34 -14.07 4.67
C PHE A 37 -6.84 -15.32 3.93
N ASP A 38 -7.48 -15.64 2.81
CA ASP A 38 -7.17 -16.81 1.98
C ASP A 38 -6.24 -16.41 0.82
N VAL A 39 -4.94 -16.66 1.02
CA VAL A 39 -3.87 -16.28 0.08
C VAL A 39 -4.08 -16.91 -1.30
N ASP A 40 -4.49 -18.18 -1.36
CA ASP A 40 -4.66 -18.91 -2.63
C ASP A 40 -5.86 -18.40 -3.42
N LYS A 41 -6.95 -18.01 -2.74
CA LYS A 41 -8.09 -17.38 -3.42
C LYS A 41 -7.77 -15.97 -3.90
N PHE A 42 -6.91 -15.24 -3.20
CA PHE A 42 -6.62 -13.85 -3.54
C PHE A 42 -5.66 -13.71 -4.71
N PHE A 43 -4.48 -14.34 -4.63
CA PHE A 43 -3.35 -14.14 -5.54
C PHE A 43 -3.46 -14.97 -6.84
N LYS A 44 -4.60 -14.81 -7.51
CA LYS A 44 -4.91 -15.35 -8.83
C LYS A 44 -5.41 -14.23 -9.75
N ASP A 45 -5.36 -14.44 -11.06
CA ASP A 45 -5.92 -13.54 -12.06
C ASP A 45 -5.44 -12.08 -11.95
N ALA A 46 -6.21 -11.13 -12.51
CA ALA A 46 -5.89 -9.72 -12.52
C ALA A 46 -6.70 -8.91 -11.50
N TRP A 47 -6.18 -7.76 -11.10
CA TRP A 47 -6.87 -6.71 -10.38
C TRP A 47 -6.73 -5.36 -11.10
N TYR A 48 -7.75 -4.53 -11.01
CA TYR A 48 -7.74 -3.13 -11.45
C TYR A 48 -7.95 -2.23 -10.23
N ILE A 49 -7.13 -1.19 -10.05
CA ILE A 49 -7.42 -0.16 -9.04
C ILE A 49 -8.50 0.74 -9.61
N THR A 50 -9.66 0.77 -8.96
CA THR A 50 -10.82 1.57 -9.41
C THR A 50 -10.95 2.89 -8.67
N HIS A 51 -10.51 2.91 -7.41
CA HIS A 51 -10.53 4.09 -6.56
C HIS A 51 -9.28 4.13 -5.72
N TYR A 52 -8.76 5.31 -5.42
CA TYR A 52 -7.62 5.43 -4.52
C TYR A 52 -7.58 6.77 -3.79
N LYS A 53 -6.83 6.79 -2.69
CA LYS A 53 -6.47 7.99 -1.93
C LYS A 53 -5.03 7.84 -1.48
N PHE A 54 -4.18 8.76 -1.92
CA PHE A 54 -2.83 8.89 -1.38
C PHE A 54 -2.90 9.43 0.07
N GLY A 55 -2.03 8.93 0.93
CA GLY A 55 -1.89 9.42 2.30
C GLY A 55 -1.36 10.86 2.33
N ALA A 56 -1.60 11.57 3.43
CA ALA A 56 -1.23 12.98 3.57
C ALA A 56 0.28 13.25 3.43
N ASP A 57 1.10 12.23 3.69
CA ASP A 57 2.55 12.29 3.54
C ASP A 57 3.02 12.14 2.08
N THR A 58 2.15 11.63 1.21
CA THR A 58 2.38 11.62 -0.23
C THR A 58 2.14 13.04 -0.72
N GLY A 59 3.18 13.67 -1.30
CA GLY A 59 3.07 15.03 -1.84
C GLY A 59 1.84 15.14 -2.76
N SER A 60 1.15 16.29 -2.72
CA SER A 60 -0.02 16.50 -3.57
C SER A 60 0.36 16.32 -5.04
N ASN A 61 -0.12 15.25 -5.67
CA ASN A 61 -0.09 15.10 -7.10
C ASN A 61 -1.55 15.16 -7.63
N ASN A 62 -1.76 15.93 -8.69
CA ASN A 62 -3.04 15.95 -9.41
C ASN A 62 -3.03 14.93 -10.57
N ASP A 63 -2.04 14.03 -10.54
CA ASP A 63 -1.84 13.04 -11.58
C ASP A 63 -2.89 11.94 -11.46
N LYS A 64 -3.35 11.52 -12.63
CA LYS A 64 -4.40 10.52 -12.80
C LYS A 64 -3.72 9.20 -13.13
N TYR A 65 -3.85 8.23 -12.23
CA TYR A 65 -3.21 6.93 -12.38
C TYR A 65 -4.25 5.86 -12.64
N CYS A 66 -3.98 5.01 -13.62
CA CYS A 66 -4.73 3.78 -13.85
C CYS A 66 -3.79 2.59 -13.66
N THR A 67 -4.16 1.67 -12.78
CA THR A 67 -3.30 0.53 -12.43
C THR A 67 -3.99 -0.78 -12.74
N LYS A 68 -3.30 -1.66 -13.45
CA LYS A 68 -3.62 -3.08 -13.57
C LYS A 68 -2.52 -3.91 -12.95
N ILE A 69 -2.92 -4.95 -12.23
CA ILE A 69 -2.03 -5.84 -11.50
C ILE A 69 -2.28 -7.26 -12.02
N LEU A 70 -1.23 -7.93 -12.48
CA LEU A 70 -1.24 -9.38 -12.69
C LEU A 70 -0.47 -10.06 -11.58
N GLN A 71 -0.88 -11.25 -11.21
CA GLN A 71 -0.26 -11.95 -10.08
C GLN A 71 -0.27 -13.46 -10.29
N LYS A 72 0.72 -14.12 -9.70
CA LYS A 72 0.78 -15.59 -9.65
C LYS A 72 1.45 -16.06 -8.38
N ILE A 73 1.05 -17.25 -7.96
CA ILE A 73 1.75 -18.05 -6.96
C ILE A 73 2.56 -19.13 -7.70
N GLU A 74 3.81 -19.31 -7.32
CA GLU A 74 4.66 -20.41 -7.76
C GLU A 74 5.37 -21.00 -6.53
N ASN A 75 4.94 -22.20 -6.11
CA ASN A 75 5.31 -22.79 -4.82
C ASN A 75 4.90 -21.89 -3.64
N ASP A 76 5.88 -21.42 -2.86
CA ASP A 76 5.67 -20.46 -1.76
C ASP A 76 5.80 -19.00 -2.22
N ASN A 77 6.28 -18.74 -3.44
CA ASN A 77 6.56 -17.40 -3.90
C ASN A 77 5.33 -16.75 -4.55
N ILE A 78 5.08 -15.50 -4.20
CA ILE A 78 4.06 -14.65 -4.80
C ILE A 78 4.76 -13.58 -5.61
N LYS A 79 4.33 -13.40 -6.86
CA LYS A 79 4.76 -12.31 -7.73
C LYS A 79 3.56 -11.52 -8.21
N GLU A 80 3.64 -10.21 -8.04
CA GLU A 80 2.69 -9.26 -8.58
C GLU A 80 3.42 -8.35 -9.58
N VAL A 81 2.77 -8.02 -10.69
CA VAL A 81 3.30 -7.15 -11.74
C VAL A 81 2.30 -6.03 -11.95
N PHE A 82 2.77 -4.80 -11.78
CA PHE A 82 1.97 -3.59 -11.88
C PHE A 82 2.28 -2.90 -13.20
N SER A 83 1.25 -2.49 -13.92
CA SER A 83 1.33 -1.48 -14.97
C SER A 83 0.53 -0.27 -14.51
N ILE A 84 1.21 0.86 -14.41
CA ILE A 84 0.65 2.13 -13.95
C ILE A 84 0.73 3.11 -15.10
N ASP A 85 -0.43 3.45 -15.67
CA ASP A 85 -0.60 4.49 -16.68
C ASP A 85 -0.84 5.83 -15.98
N ASN A 86 0.08 6.78 -16.13
CA ASN A 86 -0.14 8.16 -15.73
C ASN A 86 -0.78 8.90 -16.91
N THR A 87 -2.11 9.04 -16.87
CA THR A 87 -2.88 9.63 -17.96
C THR A 87 -2.66 11.15 -18.08
N THR A 88 -2.02 11.78 -17.09
CA THR A 88 -1.65 13.20 -17.15
C THR A 88 -0.38 13.40 -17.99
N THR A 89 0.59 12.50 -17.87
CA THR A 89 1.89 12.59 -18.58
C THR A 89 2.00 11.65 -19.77
N GLU A 90 1.00 10.80 -19.98
CA GLU A 90 0.98 9.74 -21.01
C GLU A 90 2.16 8.76 -20.89
N ALA A 91 2.61 8.50 -19.65
CA ALA A 91 3.75 7.66 -19.35
C ALA A 91 3.33 6.40 -18.56
N TYR A 92 4.06 5.32 -18.80
CA TYR A 92 3.92 4.08 -18.04
C TYR A 92 5.06 3.89 -17.03
N SER A 93 4.69 3.43 -15.84
CA SER A 93 5.61 2.86 -14.86
C SER A 93 5.26 1.40 -14.61
N TYR A 94 6.29 0.58 -14.36
CA TYR A 94 6.13 -0.84 -14.09
C TYR A 94 6.82 -1.23 -12.79
N TYR A 95 6.17 -2.08 -12.02
CA TYR A 95 6.73 -2.60 -10.78
C TYR A 95 6.55 -4.10 -10.68
N LEU A 96 7.49 -4.75 -10.01
CA LEU A 96 7.41 -6.14 -9.58
C LEU A 96 7.35 -6.17 -8.06
N SER A 97 6.33 -6.78 -7.47
CA SER A 97 6.34 -7.11 -6.03
C SER A 97 6.61 -8.59 -5.85
N PHE A 98 7.48 -8.92 -4.90
CA PHE A 98 7.78 -10.28 -4.48
C PHE A 98 7.52 -10.46 -2.99
N SER A 99 6.76 -11.50 -2.64
CA SER A 99 6.50 -11.92 -1.27
C SER A 99 6.39 -13.46 -1.21
N LYS A 100 6.10 -14.01 -0.02
CA LYS A 100 5.88 -15.44 0.17
C LYS A 100 4.52 -15.73 0.79
N LYS A 101 3.91 -16.88 0.53
CA LYS A 101 2.71 -17.30 1.28
C LYS A 101 3.05 -17.46 2.76
N SER A 102 4.23 -17.99 3.08
CA SER A 102 4.76 -18.09 4.44
C SER A 102 5.00 -16.74 5.14
N SER A 103 4.99 -15.62 4.41
CA SER A 103 5.11 -14.27 5.02
C SER A 103 3.79 -13.75 5.61
N PHE A 104 2.67 -14.41 5.32
CA PHE A 104 1.40 -14.14 5.96
C PHE A 104 1.35 -14.90 7.28
N ASP A 105 1.19 -14.18 8.39
CA ASP A 105 0.72 -14.82 9.62
C ASP A 105 -0.67 -15.38 9.30
N THR A 106 -0.85 -16.70 9.45
CA THR A 106 -1.73 -17.59 8.67
C THR A 106 -3.21 -17.21 8.50
N THR A 107 -3.66 -16.14 9.14
CA THR A 107 -5.01 -15.60 8.99
C THR A 107 -5.08 -14.12 8.63
N TYR A 108 -4.00 -13.34 8.71
CA TYR A 108 -4.04 -11.90 8.50
C TYR A 108 -3.69 -11.54 7.07
N GLY A 109 -4.50 -10.70 6.44
CA GLY A 109 -4.22 -10.11 5.12
C GLY A 109 -3.12 -9.06 5.17
N LYS A 110 -1.98 -9.32 5.81
CA LYS A 110 -0.86 -8.37 5.95
C LYS A 110 0.48 -9.04 5.65
N TYR A 111 1.30 -8.39 4.84
CA TYR A 111 2.64 -8.86 4.49
C TYR A 111 3.56 -7.69 4.13
N THR A 112 4.86 -7.96 4.13
CA THR A 112 5.88 -7.08 3.55
C THR A 112 6.34 -7.66 2.22
N ALA A 113 6.51 -6.80 1.22
CA ALA A 113 6.95 -7.18 -0.11
C ALA A 113 8.19 -6.39 -0.52
N LYS A 114 9.07 -7.07 -1.26
CA LYS A 114 10.12 -6.43 -2.05
C LYS A 114 9.47 -5.84 -3.30
N HIS A 115 9.50 -4.53 -3.46
CA HIS A 115 8.84 -3.80 -4.54
C HIS A 115 9.87 -3.10 -5.43
N ILE A 116 9.99 -3.52 -6.69
CA ILE A 116 11.07 -3.12 -7.58
C ILE A 116 10.49 -2.39 -8.79
N GLN A 117 10.89 -1.14 -9.01
CA GLN A 117 10.62 -0.44 -10.26
C GLN A 117 11.48 -1.05 -11.37
N VAL A 118 10.84 -1.32 -12.51
CA VAL A 118 11.51 -1.89 -13.67
C VAL A 118 11.16 -1.13 -14.94
N ASP A 119 12.03 -1.23 -15.95
CA ASP A 119 11.69 -0.82 -17.31
C ASP A 119 10.77 -1.85 -18.01
N LYS A 120 10.36 -1.56 -19.25
CA LYS A 120 9.48 -2.44 -20.05
C LYS A 120 10.04 -3.84 -20.28
N VAL A 121 11.37 -4.00 -20.27
CA VAL A 121 12.02 -5.29 -20.45
C VAL A 121 12.39 -5.93 -19.12
N GLY A 122 11.99 -5.37 -17.99
CA GLY A 122 12.20 -5.92 -16.65
C GLY A 122 13.61 -5.68 -16.10
N LYS A 123 14.34 -4.68 -16.60
CA LYS A 123 15.60 -4.24 -15.97
C LYS A 123 15.25 -3.44 -14.72
N GLU A 124 15.88 -3.80 -13.61
CA GLU A 124 15.69 -3.14 -12.32
C GLU A 124 16.24 -1.72 -12.32
N LEU A 125 15.49 -0.80 -11.74
CA LEU A 125 15.82 0.61 -11.63
C LEU A 125 15.99 1.00 -10.16
N GLU A 126 14.98 0.71 -9.34
CA GLU A 126 14.95 1.08 -7.93
C GLU A 126 14.18 0.03 -7.12
N GLU A 127 14.63 -0.23 -5.89
CA GLU A 127 14.04 -1.22 -4.98
C GLU A 127 13.57 -0.54 -3.70
N HIS A 128 12.38 -0.93 -3.25
CA HIS A 128 11.72 -0.44 -2.05
C HIS A 128 11.13 -1.62 -1.26
N SER A 129 10.91 -1.39 0.03
CA SER A 129 10.11 -2.29 0.87
C SER A 129 8.76 -1.66 1.12
N ILE A 130 7.68 -2.41 0.87
CA ILE A 130 6.31 -1.97 1.14
C ILE A 130 5.61 -2.95 2.09
N THR A 131 4.76 -2.41 2.95
CA THR A 131 3.78 -3.18 3.72
C THR A 131 2.44 -3.07 3.01
N VAL A 132 1.81 -4.22 2.77
CA VAL A 132 0.49 -4.33 2.17
C VAL A 132 -0.45 -4.92 3.20
N THR A 133 -1.58 -4.25 3.42
CA THR A 133 -2.63 -4.65 4.37
C THR A 133 -3.96 -4.68 3.64
N TYR A 134 -4.47 -5.87 3.31
CA TYR A 134 -5.83 -6.07 2.85
C TYR A 134 -6.80 -5.90 4.02
N LEU A 135 -7.73 -4.95 3.87
CA LEU A 135 -8.68 -4.55 4.90
C LEU A 135 -9.99 -5.33 4.78
N ASP A 136 -10.37 -5.67 3.54
CA ASP A 136 -11.54 -6.48 3.23
C ASP A 136 -11.48 -7.00 1.78
N THR A 137 -12.02 -8.17 1.50
CA THR A 137 -12.18 -8.70 0.14
C THR A 137 -13.18 -9.84 0.12
N ASP A 138 -13.90 -9.99 -0.99
CA ASP A 138 -14.64 -11.22 -1.29
C ASP A 138 -13.91 -12.14 -2.25
N TYR A 139 -12.63 -11.87 -2.52
CA TYR A 139 -11.70 -12.57 -3.42
C TYR A 139 -12.05 -12.52 -4.91
N ASP A 140 -13.34 -12.63 -5.23
CA ASP A 140 -13.85 -12.84 -6.58
C ASP A 140 -14.35 -11.57 -7.26
N SER A 141 -14.52 -10.45 -6.54
CA SER A 141 -15.04 -9.22 -7.15
C SER A 141 -14.35 -7.92 -6.71
N TYR A 142 -14.01 -7.75 -5.44
CA TYR A 142 -13.33 -6.55 -4.92
C TYR A 142 -12.30 -6.85 -3.84
N SER A 143 -11.42 -5.88 -3.60
CA SER A 143 -10.64 -5.77 -2.37
C SER A 143 -10.51 -4.31 -1.96
N VAL A 144 -10.30 -4.08 -0.67
CA VAL A 144 -9.86 -2.80 -0.11
C VAL A 144 -8.49 -3.02 0.50
N VAL A 145 -7.51 -2.23 0.09
CA VAL A 145 -6.10 -2.41 0.48
C VAL A 145 -5.51 -1.08 0.95
N TYR A 146 -4.67 -1.16 1.97
CA TYR A 146 -3.75 -0.12 2.39
C TYR A 146 -2.32 -0.55 2.05
N VAL A 147 -1.56 0.31 1.40
CA VAL A 147 -0.14 0.10 1.09
C VAL A 147 0.65 1.24 1.72
N CYS A 148 1.79 0.93 2.32
CA CYS A 148 2.70 1.94 2.83
C CYS A 148 4.16 1.51 2.72
N GLY A 149 5.05 2.44 2.40
CA GLY A 149 6.49 2.20 2.36
C GLY A 149 7.25 3.49 2.14
N GLU A 150 8.57 3.41 2.29
CA GLU A 150 9.46 4.50 1.87
C GLU A 150 9.79 4.30 0.40
N ILE A 151 9.41 5.28 -0.43
CA ILE A 151 9.67 5.30 -1.87
C ILE A 151 10.45 6.59 -2.15
N MET A 152 11.67 6.47 -2.68
CA MET A 152 12.59 7.60 -2.94
C MET A 152 12.75 8.49 -1.69
N GLU A 153 13.06 7.89 -0.54
CA GLU A 153 13.25 8.56 0.77
C GLU A 153 12.01 9.30 1.32
N ASN A 154 10.85 9.13 0.66
CA ASN A 154 9.59 9.70 1.12
C ASN A 154 8.65 8.59 1.57
N LEU A 155 8.07 8.77 2.75
CA LEU A 155 6.96 7.94 3.17
C LEU A 155 5.79 8.14 2.20
N SER A 156 5.40 7.07 1.53
CA SER A 156 4.22 7.04 0.67
C SER A 156 3.22 6.03 1.20
N SER A 157 1.94 6.38 1.15
CA SER A 157 0.87 5.46 1.46
C SER A 157 -0.33 5.65 0.56
N LEU A 158 -1.10 4.58 0.41
CA LEU A 158 -2.22 4.48 -0.52
C LEU A 158 -3.32 3.63 0.10
N TYR A 159 -4.53 4.19 0.20
CA TYR A 159 -5.73 3.37 0.26
C TYR A 159 -6.24 3.16 -1.17
N ALA A 160 -6.55 1.93 -1.54
CA ALA A 160 -7.09 1.60 -2.86
C ALA A 160 -8.24 0.60 -2.77
N VAL A 161 -9.20 0.78 -3.68
CA VAL A 161 -10.23 -0.23 -3.99
C VAL A 161 -9.81 -0.93 -5.27
N GLN A 162 -9.62 -2.23 -5.20
CA GLN A 162 -9.35 -3.08 -6.36
C GLN A 162 -10.64 -3.79 -6.79
N SER A 163 -10.76 -4.06 -8.10
CA SER A 163 -11.83 -4.88 -8.65
C SER A 163 -11.32 -5.85 -9.70
N ARG A 164 -11.98 -7.00 -9.83
CA ARG A 164 -11.74 -7.94 -10.94
C ARG A 164 -12.18 -7.37 -12.29
N SER A 165 -12.96 -6.29 -12.29
CA SER A 165 -13.39 -5.53 -13.47
C SER A 165 -12.77 -4.13 -13.48
N GLN A 166 -12.66 -3.52 -14.65
CA GLN A 166 -12.14 -2.14 -14.79
C GLN A 166 -13.03 -1.08 -14.14
N THR A 167 -14.29 -1.42 -13.89
CA THR A 167 -15.28 -0.55 -13.22
C THR A 167 -16.05 -1.36 -12.18
N LEU A 168 -16.57 -0.66 -11.18
CA LEU A 168 -17.46 -1.26 -10.19
C LEU A 168 -18.87 -1.33 -10.78
N ASN A 169 -19.47 -2.53 -10.76
CA ASN A 169 -20.91 -2.66 -10.97
C ASN A 169 -21.66 -2.33 -9.66
N GLN A 170 -22.99 -2.20 -9.73
CA GLN A 170 -23.81 -1.76 -8.60
C GLN A 170 -23.68 -2.66 -7.36
N ASP A 171 -23.59 -3.98 -7.55
CA ASP A 171 -23.50 -4.95 -6.46
C ASP A 171 -22.14 -4.85 -5.77
N VAL A 172 -21.05 -4.81 -6.56
CA VAL A 172 -19.69 -4.67 -6.05
C VAL A 172 -19.49 -3.31 -5.36
N GLU A 173 -20.03 -2.23 -5.93
CA GLU A 173 -19.98 -0.90 -5.31
C GLU A 173 -20.66 -0.89 -3.92
N THR A 174 -21.75 -1.64 -3.77
CA THR A 174 -22.46 -1.76 -2.49
C THR A 174 -21.60 -2.48 -1.44
N LYS A 175 -20.92 -3.58 -1.81
CA LYS A 175 -19.99 -4.28 -0.92
C LYS A 175 -18.79 -3.41 -0.54
N VAL A 176 -18.17 -2.74 -1.50
CA VAL A 176 -17.05 -1.81 -1.29
C VAL A 176 -17.45 -0.68 -0.32
N LYS A 177 -18.63 -0.08 -0.49
CA LYS A 177 -19.13 0.96 0.44
C LYS A 177 -19.27 0.41 1.85
N SER A 178 -19.79 -0.80 2.01
CA SER A 178 -19.89 -1.45 3.32
C SER A 178 -18.52 -1.67 3.96
N ALA A 179 -17.56 -2.21 3.20
CA ALA A 179 -16.20 -2.45 3.65
C ALA A 179 -15.50 -1.15 4.10
N LEU A 180 -15.55 -0.10 3.27
CA LEU A 180 -14.96 1.20 3.58
C LEU A 180 -15.59 1.85 4.83
N ASN A 181 -16.92 1.77 4.96
CA ASN A 181 -17.61 2.30 6.14
C ASN A 181 -17.16 1.60 7.43
N GLY A 182 -16.89 0.29 7.39
CA GLY A 182 -16.38 -0.48 8.52
C GLY A 182 -15.03 0.02 9.07
N ILE A 183 -14.26 0.71 8.24
CA ILE A 183 -12.94 1.29 8.59
C ILE A 183 -12.95 2.83 8.58
N ASN A 184 -14.12 3.46 8.72
CA ASN A 184 -14.30 4.92 8.73
C ASN A 184 -13.79 5.64 7.46
N LEU A 185 -13.77 4.95 6.32
CA LEU A 185 -13.54 5.55 5.01
C LEU A 185 -14.85 5.60 4.21
N LYS A 186 -14.89 6.45 3.19
CA LYS A 186 -16.06 6.55 2.30
C LYS A 186 -15.60 6.60 0.85
N LEU A 187 -16.30 5.86 -0.01
CA LEU A 187 -15.95 5.73 -1.42
C LEU A 187 -15.89 7.09 -2.14
N ASP A 188 -16.78 8.03 -1.80
CA ASP A 188 -16.82 9.39 -2.36
C ASP A 188 -15.64 10.29 -1.92
N LYS A 189 -14.82 9.82 -0.98
CA LYS A 189 -13.57 10.48 -0.56
C LYS A 189 -12.32 9.89 -1.22
N LEU A 190 -12.49 8.85 -2.05
CA LEU A 190 -11.42 8.32 -2.89
C LEU A 190 -11.60 8.87 -4.31
N SER A 191 -10.50 9.11 -5.00
CA SER A 191 -10.50 9.46 -6.42
C SER A 191 -10.96 8.28 -7.26
N SER A 192 -11.99 8.46 -8.07
CA SER A 192 -12.47 7.43 -9.01
C SER A 192 -11.75 7.55 -10.35
N ILE A 193 -11.33 6.42 -10.93
CA ILE A 193 -10.62 6.41 -12.22
C ILE A 193 -11.54 6.41 -13.44
N LYS A 194 -12.87 6.34 -13.24
CA LYS A 194 -13.86 6.08 -14.31
C LYS A 194 -13.69 7.00 -15.53
N ASP A 195 -13.32 8.26 -15.29
CA ASP A 195 -13.22 9.30 -16.32
C ASP A 195 -11.75 9.68 -16.63
N PHE A 196 -10.79 8.82 -16.29
CA PHE A 196 -9.36 9.10 -16.53
C PHE A 196 -8.88 8.75 -17.94
N GLY A 197 -9.66 7.95 -18.69
CA GLY A 197 -9.25 7.50 -20.04
C GLY A 197 -8.18 6.41 -20.00
N CYS A 198 -8.27 5.52 -19.02
CA CYS A 198 -7.28 4.49 -18.71
C CYS A 198 -6.90 3.59 -19.89
N LYS A 199 -5.60 3.32 -20.03
CA LYS A 199 -5.05 2.31 -20.94
C LYS A 199 -4.22 1.29 -20.17
N TYR A 200 -4.30 0.02 -20.55
CA TYR A 200 -3.59 -1.06 -19.88
C TYR A 200 -2.60 -1.75 -20.83
N ASP A 201 -1.33 -1.82 -20.42
CA ASP A 201 -0.26 -2.47 -21.20
C ASP A 201 -0.18 -3.97 -20.88
N ASP A 202 -1.15 -4.72 -21.42
CA ASP A 202 -1.24 -6.17 -21.21
C ASP A 202 -0.05 -6.93 -21.80
N SER A 203 0.56 -6.41 -22.87
CA SER A 203 1.74 -7.03 -23.47
C SER A 203 2.91 -7.03 -22.50
N THR A 204 3.24 -5.87 -21.93
CA THR A 204 4.34 -5.75 -20.97
C THR A 204 4.04 -6.48 -19.67
N LEU A 205 2.80 -6.39 -19.16
CA LEU A 205 2.38 -7.14 -17.96
C LEU A 205 2.61 -8.64 -18.10
N ASN A 206 2.13 -9.24 -19.19
CA ASN A 206 2.29 -10.68 -19.44
C ASN A 206 3.77 -11.07 -19.64
N ALA A 207 4.53 -10.27 -20.38
CA ALA A 207 5.96 -10.49 -20.58
C ALA A 207 6.72 -10.48 -19.24
N LEU A 208 6.49 -9.47 -18.40
CA LEU A 208 7.10 -9.36 -17.08
C LEU A 208 6.66 -10.49 -16.14
N LEU A 209 5.39 -10.87 -16.12
CA LEU A 209 4.88 -11.97 -15.29
C LEU A 209 5.55 -13.30 -15.64
N SER A 210 5.74 -13.56 -16.95
CA SER A 210 6.33 -14.80 -17.47
C SER A 210 7.80 -14.99 -17.11
N LYS A 211 8.53 -13.91 -16.81
CA LYS A 211 9.93 -14.01 -16.37
C LYS A 211 10.06 -14.82 -15.09
N SER A 212 11.12 -15.62 -15.01
CA SER A 212 11.45 -16.41 -13.83
C SER A 212 11.51 -15.55 -12.57
N PHE A 213 11.19 -16.16 -11.43
CA PHE A 213 11.45 -15.55 -10.13
C PHE A 213 12.97 -15.44 -9.95
N THR A 214 13.52 -14.24 -10.12
CA THR A 214 14.95 -13.98 -9.92
C THR A 214 15.29 -13.65 -8.47
N HIS A 215 14.28 -13.39 -7.65
CA HIS A 215 14.42 -13.08 -6.24
C HIS A 215 13.84 -14.23 -5.42
N GLU A 216 14.73 -15.02 -4.83
CA GLU A 216 14.38 -15.75 -3.62
C GLU A 216 14.26 -14.69 -2.51
N THR A 217 13.04 -14.38 -2.09
CA THR A 217 12.84 -13.71 -0.80
C THR A 217 13.53 -14.60 0.24
N LYS A 218 14.48 -14.09 1.02
CA LYS A 218 15.09 -14.86 2.10
C LYS A 218 14.07 -14.97 3.23
#